data_AF-A0A0S2HWC1-F1
#
_entry.id   AF-A0A0S2HWC1-F1
#
_cell.length_a   1.000
_cell.length_b   1.000
_cell.length_c   1.000
_cell.angle_alpha   90.00
_cell.angle_beta   90.00
_cell.angle_gamma   90.00
#
_symmetry.space_group_name_H-M   'P 1'
#
loop_
_entity.id
_entity.type
_entity.pdbx_description
1 polymer ?
#
loop_
_entity_poly.entity_id
_entity_poly.type
_entity_poly.pdbx_seq_one_letter_code
_entity_poly.pdbx_strand_id
1 'polypeptide(L)'
;MAKKIFLFAAFFLFITLFANAQYHERDWKWQPYASLTKGGKVFIVLYYGTLIEGYNGKVRWKIVNRAAQPLFGVDLGAQTYVLKNGEEVQRDERDFKARRINPGENAMTLPLVIEQQVFSGVKHVKVSTPEIILDFGKDRIYEWGKLGKIELAVQ
;
A
#
# COMPACT_ATOMS: atom_id res chain seq x y z
N MET A 1 29.02 6.90 -52.27
CA MET A 1 28.60 7.81 -51.18
C MET A 1 27.15 7.53 -50.81
N ALA A 2 26.90 7.42 -49.50
CA ALA A 2 25.66 7.55 -48.74
C ALA A 2 24.32 7.18 -49.42
N LYS A 3 23.73 6.04 -49.02
CA LYS A 3 22.27 5.81 -49.01
C LYS A 3 21.88 4.50 -48.31
N LYS A 4 22.34 4.28 -47.07
CA LYS A 4 21.86 3.18 -46.20
C LYS A 4 21.88 3.55 -44.71
N ILE A 5 21.37 4.73 -44.36
CA ILE A 5 21.24 5.15 -42.96
C ILE A 5 19.87 5.83 -42.79
N PHE A 6 18.76 5.11 -42.96
CA PHE A 6 17.44 5.67 -42.63
C PHE A 6 16.43 4.55 -42.38
N LEU A 7 16.72 3.61 -41.48
CA LEU A 7 15.69 2.66 -41.04
C LEU A 7 15.91 2.08 -39.63
N PHE A 8 16.68 2.77 -38.77
CA PHE A 8 16.87 2.38 -37.38
C PHE A 8 16.39 3.43 -36.36
N ALA A 9 15.87 4.58 -36.81
CA ALA A 9 15.37 5.64 -35.91
C ALA A 9 13.86 5.54 -35.60
N ALA A 10 13.09 4.76 -36.36
CA ALA A 10 11.63 4.69 -36.18
C ALA A 10 11.17 3.67 -35.13
N PHE A 11 12.05 2.75 -34.69
CA PHE A 11 11.69 1.73 -33.70
C PHE A 11 11.91 2.17 -32.24
N PHE A 12 12.62 3.28 -32.02
CA PHE A 12 12.91 3.81 -30.68
C PHE A 12 11.93 4.91 -30.21
N LEU A 13 10.91 5.24 -31.00
CA LEU A 13 9.96 6.30 -30.67
C LEU A 13 8.67 5.81 -29.97
N PHE A 14 8.50 4.49 -29.81
CA PHE A 14 7.29 3.90 -29.21
C PHE A 14 7.48 3.35 -27.79
N ILE A 15 8.68 3.43 -27.20
CA ILE A 15 8.95 2.83 -25.88
C ILE A 15 8.72 3.84 -24.73
N THR A 16 8.51 5.14 -25.01
CA THR A 16 8.46 6.17 -23.96
C THR A 16 7.06 6.44 -23.39
N LEU A 17 5.98 5.84 -23.90
CA LEU A 17 4.62 6.11 -23.39
C LEU A 17 4.18 5.24 -22.21
N PHE A 18 5.01 4.30 -21.75
CA PHE A 18 4.82 3.63 -20.47
C PHE A 18 5.81 4.16 -19.44
N ALA A 19 5.79 5.48 -19.24
CA ALA A 19 6.18 6.05 -17.96
C ALA A 19 5.19 5.53 -16.91
N ASN A 20 5.40 4.28 -16.47
CA ASN A 20 4.85 3.80 -15.22
C ASN A 20 5.31 4.83 -14.19
N ALA A 21 4.38 5.66 -13.70
CA ALA A 21 4.66 6.54 -12.58
C ALA A 21 5.23 5.66 -11.45
N GLN A 22 6.55 5.66 -11.30
CA GLN A 22 7.21 5.01 -10.19
C GLN A 22 6.86 5.87 -8.98
N TYR A 23 5.77 5.53 -8.32
CA TYR A 23 5.38 6.18 -7.08
C TYR A 23 6.45 5.86 -6.03
N HIS A 24 7.32 6.81 -5.73
CA HIS A 24 8.39 6.63 -4.75
C HIS A 24 7.81 6.72 -3.35
N GLU A 25 8.37 5.98 -2.38
CA GLU A 25 7.92 6.02 -0.99
C GLU A 25 7.92 7.45 -0.42
N ARG A 26 8.89 8.27 -0.85
CA ARG A 26 9.09 9.65 -0.42
C ARG A 26 7.99 10.62 -0.87
N ASP A 27 7.14 10.24 -1.84
CA ASP A 27 6.10 11.13 -2.36
C ASP A 27 4.87 11.14 -1.44
N TRP A 28 4.86 10.27 -0.42
CA TRP A 28 3.72 10.01 0.46
C TRP A 28 4.02 10.42 1.90
N LYS A 29 3.09 11.14 2.49
CA LYS A 29 3.02 11.40 3.93
C LYS A 29 2.37 10.19 4.60
N TRP A 30 3.18 9.37 5.26
CA TRP A 30 2.74 8.13 5.91
C TRP A 30 2.22 8.37 7.33
N GLN A 31 1.04 7.84 7.61
CA GLN A 31 0.40 7.87 8.92
C GLN A 31 0.22 6.42 9.42
N PRO A 32 0.63 6.11 10.66
CA PRO A 32 0.38 4.79 11.21
C PRO A 32 -1.13 4.58 11.32
N TYR A 33 -1.59 3.40 10.94
CA TYR A 33 -2.99 3.01 11.06
C TYR A 33 -3.16 1.98 12.18
N ALA A 34 -2.43 0.88 12.10
CA ALA A 34 -2.52 -0.21 13.05
C ALA A 34 -1.16 -0.87 13.23
N SER A 35 -0.96 -1.46 14.40
CA SER A 35 0.22 -2.27 14.69
C SER A 35 -0.18 -3.58 15.37
N LEU A 36 0.58 -4.63 15.08
CA LEU A 36 0.45 -5.91 15.75
C LEU A 36 1.53 -6.06 16.80
N THR A 37 1.08 -6.29 18.04
CA THR A 37 1.95 -6.47 19.19
C THR A 37 1.79 -7.85 19.80
N LYS A 38 2.91 -8.42 20.30
CA LYS A 38 2.93 -9.68 21.05
C LYS A 38 4.02 -9.63 22.11
N GLY A 39 3.64 -9.82 23.38
CA GLY A 39 4.60 -9.71 24.50
C GLY A 39 5.31 -8.36 24.55
N GLY A 40 4.59 -7.26 24.28
CA GLY A 40 5.11 -5.89 24.34
C GLY A 40 6.01 -5.46 23.17
N LYS A 41 6.25 -6.32 22.17
CA LYS A 41 7.01 -5.97 20.96
C LYS A 41 6.06 -5.74 19.79
N VAL A 42 6.40 -4.79 18.92
CA VAL A 42 5.69 -4.51 17.66
C VAL A 42 6.31 -5.35 16.54
N PHE A 43 5.49 -6.16 15.86
CA PHE A 43 5.96 -7.09 14.81
C PHE A 43 5.62 -6.59 13.41
N ILE A 44 4.47 -5.96 13.25
CA ILE A 44 3.97 -5.51 11.96
C ILE A 44 3.32 -4.15 12.18
N VAL A 45 3.57 -3.21 11.27
CA VAL A 45 2.91 -1.91 11.29
C VAL A 45 2.32 -1.62 9.92
N LEU A 46 1.03 -1.30 9.91
CA LEU A 46 0.30 -0.85 8.73
C LEU A 46 0.19 0.66 8.76
N TYR A 47 0.50 1.28 7.63
CA TYR A 47 0.39 2.71 7.39
C TYR A 47 -0.52 2.94 6.19
N TYR A 48 -1.25 4.03 6.23
CA TYR A 48 -1.81 4.64 5.02
C TYR A 48 -1.05 5.93 4.71
N GLY A 49 -1.05 6.33 3.46
CA GLY A 49 -0.36 7.52 2.99
C GLY A 49 -1.27 8.35 2.10
N THR A 50 -1.17 9.67 2.26
CA THR A 50 -1.63 10.67 1.30
C THR A 50 -0.41 11.31 0.63
N LEU A 51 -0.55 11.97 -0.52
CA LEU A 51 0.60 12.67 -1.11
C LEU A 51 1.07 13.83 -0.19
N ILE A 52 2.39 14.09 -0.19
CA ILE A 52 3.00 15.17 0.59
C ILE A 52 2.52 16.54 0.12
N GLU A 53 2.34 16.71 -1.18
CA GLU A 53 1.87 17.95 -1.81
C GLU A 53 0.41 18.30 -1.45
N GLY A 54 -0.30 17.36 -0.84
CA GLY A 54 -1.70 17.48 -0.51
C GLY A 54 -2.51 16.30 -1.03
N TYR A 55 -3.68 16.09 -0.44
CA TYR A 55 -4.54 14.98 -0.83
C TYR A 55 -5.09 15.19 -2.25
N ASN A 56 -4.89 14.21 -3.12
CA ASN A 56 -5.29 14.25 -4.54
C ASN A 56 -6.39 13.23 -4.89
N GLY A 57 -7.22 12.85 -3.91
CA GLY A 57 -8.24 11.82 -4.12
C GLY A 57 -7.69 10.39 -4.04
N LYS A 58 -6.39 10.21 -3.72
CA LYS A 58 -5.76 8.90 -3.64
C LYS A 58 -5.16 8.61 -2.28
N VAL A 59 -5.20 7.34 -1.90
CA VAL A 59 -4.53 6.78 -0.73
C VAL A 59 -3.64 5.64 -1.16
N ARG A 60 -2.53 5.44 -0.45
CA ARG A 60 -1.65 4.27 -0.63
C ARG A 60 -1.44 3.58 0.71
N TRP A 61 -1.24 2.27 0.70
CA TRP A 61 -0.93 1.52 1.91
C TRP A 61 0.52 1.06 1.92
N LYS A 62 1.10 1.01 3.12
CA LYS A 62 2.44 0.48 3.37
C LYS A 62 2.40 -0.43 4.59
N ILE A 63 2.96 -1.62 4.46
CA ILE A 63 3.19 -2.53 5.59
C ILE A 63 4.69 -2.59 5.87
N VAL A 64 5.07 -2.56 7.14
CA VAL A 64 6.46 -2.70 7.60
C VAL A 64 6.60 -3.96 8.43
N ASN A 65 7.52 -4.83 8.04
CA ASN A 65 7.85 -6.03 8.79
C ASN A 65 8.92 -5.72 9.84
N ARG A 66 8.54 -5.71 11.12
CA ARG A 66 9.45 -5.59 12.28
C ARG A 66 9.68 -6.93 12.98
N ALA A 67 9.12 -8.01 12.46
CA ALA A 67 9.32 -9.34 13.01
C ALA A 67 10.73 -9.84 12.67
N ALA A 68 11.19 -10.83 13.43
CA ALA A 68 12.45 -11.53 13.14
C ALA A 68 12.35 -12.50 11.95
N GLN A 69 11.16 -12.70 11.39
CA GLN A 69 10.88 -13.63 10.31
C GLN A 69 10.33 -12.89 9.09
N PRO A 70 10.64 -13.36 7.86
CA PRO A 70 10.03 -12.82 6.65
C PRO A 70 8.52 -13.09 6.60
N LEU A 71 7.79 -12.20 5.93
CA LEU A 71 6.40 -12.38 5.52
C LEU A 71 6.40 -12.79 4.04
N PHE A 72 5.53 -13.71 3.64
CA PHE A 72 5.44 -14.24 2.27
C PHE A 72 4.03 -13.98 1.75
N GLY A 73 3.79 -12.83 1.11
CA GLY A 73 2.45 -12.41 0.68
C GLY A 73 1.66 -11.77 1.81
N VAL A 74 1.02 -10.65 1.50
CA VAL A 74 0.23 -9.86 2.44
C VAL A 74 -0.96 -9.27 1.69
N ASP A 75 -2.16 -9.70 2.06
CA ASP A 75 -3.40 -9.11 1.54
C ASP A 75 -4.02 -8.20 2.60
N LEU A 76 -4.51 -7.05 2.16
CA LEU A 76 -5.26 -6.09 2.95
C LEU A 76 -6.75 -6.31 2.71
N GLY A 77 -7.50 -6.59 3.78
CA GLY A 77 -8.96 -6.73 3.73
C GLY A 77 -9.65 -5.44 3.27
N ALA A 78 -10.94 -5.48 2.92
CA ALA A 78 -11.70 -4.33 2.43
C ALA A 78 -11.53 -3.08 3.32
N GLN A 79 -11.54 -1.89 2.72
CA GLN A 79 -11.30 -0.63 3.43
C GLN A 79 -12.52 0.30 3.31
N THR A 80 -12.84 1.01 4.38
CA THR A 80 -13.86 2.06 4.42
C THR A 80 -13.22 3.39 4.76
N TYR A 81 -13.41 4.40 3.91
CA TYR A 81 -12.86 5.74 4.06
C TYR A 81 -13.98 6.70 4.42
N VAL A 82 -13.83 7.43 5.53
CA VAL A 82 -14.75 8.52 5.89
C VAL A 82 -14.10 9.83 5.47
N LEU A 83 -14.76 10.52 4.55
CA LEU A 83 -14.31 11.80 4.00
C LEU A 83 -14.68 12.95 4.95
N LYS A 84 -14.05 14.13 4.78
CA LYS A 84 -14.33 15.30 5.64
C LYS A 84 -15.75 15.83 5.49
N ASN A 85 -16.40 15.62 4.35
CA ASN A 85 -17.82 15.89 4.13
C ASN A 85 -18.75 14.86 4.81
N GLY A 86 -18.20 13.81 5.44
CA GLY A 86 -18.96 12.74 6.11
C GLY A 86 -19.35 11.56 5.22
N GLU A 87 -19.00 11.59 3.93
CA GLU A 87 -19.26 10.48 3.01
C GLU A 87 -18.40 9.27 3.35
N GLU A 88 -18.99 8.07 3.26
CA GLU A 88 -18.27 6.81 3.41
C GLU A 88 -18.03 6.15 2.05
N VAL A 89 -16.79 5.78 1.80
CA VAL A 89 -16.35 5.18 0.54
C VAL A 89 -15.73 3.81 0.83
N GLN A 90 -16.36 2.75 0.34
CA GLN A 90 -15.84 1.39 0.49
C GLN A 90 -14.97 0.98 -0.70
N ARG A 91 -13.90 0.23 -0.43
CA ARG A 91 -12.98 -0.33 -1.42
C ARG A 91 -12.67 -1.78 -1.09
N ASP A 92 -12.56 -2.58 -2.14
CA ASP A 92 -12.30 -4.02 -2.03
C ASP A 92 -10.88 -4.32 -1.53
N GLU A 93 -10.61 -5.61 -1.32
CA GLU A 93 -9.33 -6.14 -0.87
C GLU A 93 -8.17 -5.77 -1.81
N ARG A 94 -6.95 -5.69 -1.25
CA ARG A 94 -5.76 -5.22 -1.98
C ARG A 94 -4.52 -6.02 -1.57
N ASP A 95 -3.75 -6.46 -2.56
CA ASP A 95 -2.46 -7.11 -2.34
C ASP A 95 -1.30 -6.11 -2.27
N PHE A 96 -0.41 -6.31 -1.30
CA PHE A 96 0.95 -5.78 -1.33
C PHE A 96 1.79 -6.66 -2.25
N LYS A 97 1.97 -6.24 -3.51
CA LYS A 97 2.63 -6.94 -4.64
C LYS A 97 4.05 -7.53 -4.40
N ALA A 98 4.56 -7.54 -3.17
CA ALA A 98 5.77 -8.19 -2.73
C ALA A 98 5.53 -9.68 -2.43
N ARG A 99 6.25 -10.56 -3.14
CA ARG A 99 6.28 -12.01 -2.85
C ARG A 99 6.86 -12.33 -1.47
N ARG A 100 7.71 -11.46 -0.94
CA ARG A 100 8.40 -11.61 0.34
C ARG A 100 8.76 -10.24 0.90
N ILE A 101 8.60 -10.06 2.21
CA ILE A 101 9.00 -8.86 2.97
C ILE A 101 9.93 -9.32 4.09
N ASN A 102 11.24 -9.05 3.97
CA ASN A 102 12.22 -9.46 4.99
C ASN A 102 12.09 -8.65 6.29
N PRO A 103 12.67 -9.12 7.40
CA PRO A 103 12.82 -8.32 8.61
C PRO A 103 13.43 -6.94 8.31
N GLY A 104 12.74 -5.88 8.74
CA GLY A 104 13.12 -4.48 8.52
C GLY A 104 12.66 -3.88 7.19
N GLU A 105 12.15 -4.69 6.26
CA GLU A 105 11.66 -4.20 4.97
C GLU A 105 10.19 -3.75 5.02
N ASN A 106 9.77 -3.08 3.96
CA ASN A 106 8.40 -2.67 3.75
C ASN A 106 7.89 -3.09 2.37
N ALA A 107 6.57 -3.16 2.22
CA ALA A 107 5.91 -3.29 0.94
C ALA A 107 4.78 -2.28 0.84
N MET A 108 4.42 -1.90 -0.39
CA MET A 108 3.40 -0.90 -0.67
C MET A 108 2.41 -1.40 -1.72
N THR A 109 1.14 -1.03 -1.56
CA THR A 109 0.12 -1.22 -2.60
C THR A 109 0.32 -0.22 -3.74
N LEU A 110 -0.40 -0.40 -4.86
CA LEU A 110 -0.61 0.70 -5.81
C LEU A 110 -1.55 1.76 -5.23
N PRO A 111 -1.39 3.05 -5.61
CA PRO A 111 -2.33 4.08 -5.22
C PRO A 111 -3.77 3.70 -5.56
N LEU A 112 -4.66 3.93 -4.62
CA LEU A 112 -6.08 3.65 -4.71
C LEU A 112 -6.84 4.96 -4.82
N VAL A 113 -7.73 5.06 -5.81
CA VAL A 113 -8.60 6.22 -6.00
C VAL A 113 -9.77 6.11 -5.02
N ILE A 114 -9.89 7.10 -4.13
CA ILE A 114 -10.97 7.27 -3.18
C ILE A 114 -12.00 8.24 -3.75
N GLU A 115 -11.54 9.36 -4.30
CA GLU A 115 -12.37 10.38 -4.93
C GLU A 115 -11.84 10.69 -6.34
N GLN A 116 -12.70 10.74 -7.36
CA GLN A 116 -12.30 11.17 -8.70
C GLN A 116 -12.14 12.70 -8.83
N GLN A 117 -12.91 13.45 -8.05
CA GLN A 117 -12.81 14.89 -7.90
C GLN A 117 -12.58 15.18 -6.42
N VAL A 118 -11.56 15.99 -6.11
CA VAL A 118 -11.14 16.21 -4.71
C VAL A 118 -12.07 17.21 -4.07
N PHE A 119 -12.96 16.74 -3.18
CA PHE A 119 -13.93 17.63 -2.54
C PHE A 119 -13.52 18.01 -1.12
N SER A 120 -13.00 17.04 -0.34
CA SER A 120 -12.86 17.27 1.11
C SER A 120 -11.67 16.58 1.77
N GLY A 121 -11.17 15.50 1.17
CA GLY A 121 -10.06 14.72 1.74
C GLY A 121 -10.51 13.69 2.77
N VAL A 122 -9.60 12.77 3.09
CA VAL A 122 -9.85 11.70 4.07
C VAL A 122 -9.80 12.27 5.48
N LYS A 123 -10.86 12.03 6.27
CA LYS A 123 -10.95 12.35 7.69
C LYS A 123 -10.54 11.16 8.56
N HIS A 124 -11.10 10.00 8.26
CA HIS A 124 -10.81 8.74 8.95
C HIS A 124 -10.73 7.58 7.97
N VAL A 125 -10.00 6.54 8.36
CA VAL A 125 -9.91 5.28 7.61
C VAL A 125 -10.24 4.13 8.56
N LYS A 126 -10.95 3.12 8.06
CA LYS A 126 -11.22 1.84 8.72
C LYS A 126 -10.89 0.71 7.76
N VAL A 127 -10.36 -0.40 8.26
CA VAL A 127 -10.12 -1.63 7.49
C VAL A 127 -10.98 -2.75 8.10
N SER A 128 -11.64 -3.54 7.26
CA SER A 128 -12.50 -4.64 7.69
C SER A 128 -11.67 -5.77 8.29
N THR A 129 -12.18 -6.43 9.33
CA THR A 129 -11.54 -7.61 9.92
C THR A 129 -11.83 -8.87 9.07
N PRO A 130 -10.84 -9.73 8.75
CA PRO A 130 -9.43 -9.62 9.13
C PRO A 130 -8.70 -8.57 8.30
N GLU A 131 -8.05 -7.62 8.99
CA GLU A 131 -7.44 -6.46 8.34
C GLU A 131 -6.26 -6.84 7.44
N ILE A 132 -5.51 -7.90 7.78
CA ILE A 132 -4.42 -8.43 6.96
C ILE A 132 -4.38 -9.96 7.02
N ILE A 133 -4.12 -10.60 5.88
CA ILE A 133 -3.78 -12.03 5.80
C ILE A 133 -2.27 -12.15 5.63
N LEU A 134 -1.62 -12.91 6.51
CA LEU A 134 -0.16 -13.10 6.52
C LEU A 134 0.16 -14.56 6.26
N ASP A 135 0.87 -14.83 5.17
CA ASP A 135 1.42 -16.16 4.89
C ASP A 135 2.91 -16.21 5.30
N PHE A 136 3.26 -17.22 6.10
CA PHE A 136 4.64 -17.48 6.56
C PHE A 136 5.29 -18.65 5.79
N GLY A 137 4.66 -19.12 4.71
CA GLY A 137 5.02 -20.28 3.90
C GLY A 137 4.48 -21.61 4.47
N LYS A 138 4.39 -22.63 3.61
CA LYS A 138 3.94 -24.01 3.95
C LYS A 138 2.51 -24.07 4.54
N ASP A 139 1.55 -23.44 3.86
CA ASP A 139 0.12 -23.42 4.23
C ASP A 139 -0.19 -22.78 5.60
N ARG A 140 0.70 -21.90 6.08
CA ARG A 140 0.55 -21.20 7.37
C ARG A 140 0.03 -19.79 7.14
N ILE A 141 -1.23 -19.72 6.76
CA ILE A 141 -1.98 -18.47 6.57
C ILE A 141 -2.60 -18.09 7.92
N TYR A 142 -2.30 -16.90 8.41
CA TYR A 142 -2.89 -16.38 9.64
C TYR A 142 -3.57 -15.04 9.40
N GLU A 143 -4.78 -14.92 9.94
CA GLU A 143 -5.42 -13.62 10.12
C GLU A 143 -4.62 -12.80 11.12
N TRP A 144 -4.46 -11.51 10.83
CA TRP A 144 -3.64 -10.61 11.61
C TRP A 144 -3.96 -10.62 13.11
N GLY A 145 -5.26 -10.62 13.45
CA GLY A 145 -5.75 -10.62 14.83
C GLY A 145 -5.52 -11.93 15.60
N LYS A 146 -5.16 -13.02 14.92
CA LYS A 146 -4.83 -14.30 15.57
C LYS A 146 -3.36 -14.40 16.01
N LEU A 147 -2.51 -13.49 15.53
CA LEU A 147 -1.07 -13.53 15.82
C LEU A 147 -0.66 -12.73 17.07
N GLY A 148 -1.52 -11.84 17.54
CA GLY A 148 -1.23 -10.91 18.63
C GLY A 148 -2.36 -9.90 18.83
N LYS A 149 -2.08 -8.86 19.60
CA LYS A 149 -3.01 -7.76 19.85
C LYS A 149 -2.87 -6.72 18.75
N ILE A 150 -4.00 -6.29 18.17
CA ILE A 150 -4.04 -5.17 17.23
C ILE A 150 -4.22 -3.88 18.03
N GLU A 151 -3.37 -2.89 17.76
CA GLU A 151 -3.45 -1.56 18.34
C GLU A 151 -3.61 -0.54 17.21
N LEU A 152 -4.78 0.11 17.19
CA LEU A 152 -5.09 1.19 16.26
C LEU A 152 -4.39 2.47 16.71
N ALA A 153 -3.78 3.17 15.76
CA ALA A 153 -3.23 4.49 16.00
C ALA A 153 -4.36 5.49 16.26
N VAL A 154 -4.09 6.47 17.13
CA VAL A 154 -4.99 7.62 17.33
C VAL A 154 -4.99 8.43 16.02
N GLN A 155 -6.17 8.59 15.43
CA GLN A 155 -6.40 9.32 14.18
C GLN A 155 -6.73 10.79 14.42
#